data_AF-A0A4Q3UMC9-F1
#
_entry.id   AF-A0A4Q3UMC9-F1
#
_cell.length_a   1.000
_cell.length_b   1.000
_cell.length_c   1.000
_cell.angle_alpha   90.00
_cell.angle_beta   90.00
_cell.angle_gamma   90.00
#
_symmetry.space_group_name_H-M   'P 1'
#
loop_
_entity.id
_entity.type
_entity.pdbx_description
1 polymer ?
#
loop_
_entity_poly.entity_id
_entity_poly.type
_entity_poly.pdbx_seq_one_letter_code
_entity_poly.pdbx_strand_id
1 'polypeptide(L)' 'CETDRLFEDVNLPADLARGDLLQVLCTGAYNSSMASNYNRYPRPAVALLPIAGEPRLIARRDTYDEMFAREQDLL' A
#
# COMPACT_ATOMS: atom_id res chain seq x y z
N CYS A 1 0.46 -16.74 1.81
CA CYS A 1 1.73 -16.37 1.17
C CYS A 1 1.70 -16.90 -0.25
N GLU A 2 1.99 -16.04 -1.22
CA GLU A 2 1.94 -16.33 -2.65
C GLU A 2 3.23 -15.77 -3.28
N THR A 3 3.57 -16.18 -4.49
CA THR A 3 4.78 -15.75 -5.20
C THR A 3 4.75 -14.24 -5.55
N ASP A 4 3.56 -13.63 -5.57
CA ASP A 4 3.15 -12.25 -5.81
C ASP A 4 4.17 -11.36 -6.54
N ARG A 5 3.84 -11.02 -7.79
CA ARG A 5 4.72 -10.27 -8.71
C ARG A 5 4.00 -9.01 -9.20
N LEU A 6 4.58 -7.84 -8.98
CA LEU A 6 4.03 -6.57 -9.49
C LEU A 6 4.35 -6.35 -10.98
N PHE A 7 5.60 -6.61 -11.38
CA PHE A 7 6.10 -6.36 -12.73
C PHE A 7 7.09 -7.44 -13.13
N GLU A 8 7.11 -7.77 -14.42
CA GLU A 8 8.15 -8.61 -15.03
C GLU A 8 9.23 -7.70 -15.64
N ASP A 9 10.48 -8.17 -15.63
CA ASP A 9 11.60 -7.57 -16.35
C ASP A 9 11.84 -6.05 -16.11
N VAL A 10 11.86 -5.65 -14.83
CA VAL A 10 12.15 -4.25 -14.44
C VAL A 10 13.66 -3.99 -14.43
N ASN A 11 14.10 -2.97 -15.16
CA ASN A 11 15.47 -2.45 -15.06
C ASN A 11 15.60 -1.53 -13.85
N LEU A 12 16.52 -1.86 -12.94
CA LEU A 12 16.83 -1.09 -11.74
C LEU A 12 18.31 -0.69 -11.73
N PRO A 13 18.67 0.38 -11.00
CA PRO A 13 20.07 0.75 -10.78
C PRO A 13 20.86 -0.42 -10.18
N ALA A 14 22.12 -0.58 -10.60
CA ALA A 14 22.97 -1.69 -10.17
C ALA A 14 23.41 -1.59 -8.71
N ASP A 15 23.30 -0.41 -8.10
CA ASP A 15 23.70 -0.08 -6.74
C ASP A 15 22.51 -0.02 -5.75
N LEU A 16 21.33 -0.52 -6.15
CA LEU A 16 20.14 -0.57 -5.30
C LEU A 16 20.41 -1.34 -3.99
N ALA A 17 19.98 -0.75 -2.87
CA ALA A 17 20.20 -1.29 -1.54
C ALA A 17 18.92 -1.28 -0.68
N ARG A 18 18.96 -2.04 0.41
CA ARG A 18 17.88 -2.04 1.40
C ARG A 18 17.75 -0.64 2.00
N GLY A 19 16.54 -0.10 1.95
CA GLY A 19 16.23 1.24 2.46
C GLY A 19 15.92 2.24 1.35
N ASP A 20 16.25 1.92 0.09
CA ASP A 20 15.88 2.74 -1.06
C ASP A 20 14.36 2.72 -1.29
N LEU A 21 13.86 3.78 -1.92
CA LEU A 21 12.44 3.95 -2.26
C LEU A 21 12.23 3.70 -3.76
N LEU A 22 11.21 2.89 -4.07
CA LEU A 22 10.73 2.69 -5.43
C LEU A 22 9.42 3.43 -5.64
N GLN A 23 9.26 4.07 -6.80
CA GLN A 23 8.02 4.72 -7.20
C GLN A 23 7.35 3.96 -8.34
N VAL A 24 6.09 3.61 -8.15
CA VAL A 24 5.21 3.09 -9.21
C VAL A 24 4.31 4.24 -9.68
N LEU A 25 4.42 4.58 -10.96
CA LEU A 25 3.60 5.64 -11.58
C LEU A 25 2.24 5.08 -12.02
N CYS A 26 1.32 5.99 -12.35
CA CYS A 26 -0.01 5.66 -12.91
C CYS A 26 -0.91 4.81 -11.99
N THR A 27 -0.78 4.96 -10.66
CA THR A 27 -1.55 4.20 -9.67
C THR A 27 -2.86 4.86 -9.23
N GLY A 28 -3.31 5.92 -9.93
CA GLY A 28 -4.49 6.70 -9.53
C GLY A 28 -5.83 6.00 -9.76
N ALA A 29 -5.91 5.07 -10.70
CA ALA A 29 -7.12 4.33 -11.02
C ALA A 29 -7.04 2.89 -10.49
N TYR A 30 -8.15 2.38 -9.97
CA TYR A 30 -8.40 0.99 -9.56
C TYR A 30 -7.50 0.38 -8.47
N ASN A 31 -6.39 1.02 -8.08
CA ASN A 31 -5.46 0.49 -7.07
C ASN A 31 -6.09 0.48 -5.68
N SER A 32 -6.48 1.65 -5.16
CA SER A 32 -7.09 1.73 -3.82
C SER A 32 -8.43 0.97 -3.74
N SER A 33 -9.20 0.90 -4.84
CA SER A 33 -10.48 0.20 -4.84
C SER A 33 -10.33 -1.32 -4.91
N MET A 34 -9.23 -1.84 -5.46
CA MET A 34 -8.94 -3.28 -5.52
C MET A 34 -8.01 -3.75 -4.39
N ALA A 35 -7.55 -2.84 -3.53
CA ALA A 35 -6.67 -3.17 -2.41
C ALA A 35 -7.36 -4.12 -1.42
N SER A 36 -6.63 -5.15 -0.98
CA SER A 36 -7.11 -6.16 -0.05
C SER A 36 -6.20 -6.26 1.18
N ASN A 37 -6.67 -6.95 2.22
CA ASN A 37 -5.87 -7.35 3.37
C ASN A 37 -5.32 -8.78 3.23
N TYR A 38 -5.00 -9.23 2.02
CA TYR A 38 -4.43 -10.55 1.78
C TYR A 38 -3.17 -10.77 2.62
N ASN A 39 -3.02 -11.96 3.20
CA ASN A 39 -2.00 -12.29 4.22
C ASN A 39 -2.00 -11.37 5.47
N ARG A 40 -3.11 -10.70 5.75
CA ARG A 40 -3.26 -9.77 6.88
C ARG A 40 -2.28 -8.60 6.85
N TYR A 41 -1.96 -8.09 5.65
CA TYR A 41 -1.32 -6.80 5.52
C TYR A 41 -2.35 -5.65 5.54
N PRO A 42 -2.11 -4.56 6.29
CA PRO A 42 -3.00 -3.40 6.28
C PRO A 42 -2.89 -2.64 4.95
N ARG A 43 -4.02 -2.14 4.43
CA ARG A 43 -4.02 -1.31 3.22
C ARG A 43 -3.23 -0.02 3.47
N PRO A 44 -2.49 0.49 2.47
CA PRO A 44 -1.62 1.64 2.64
C PRO A 44 -2.42 2.94 2.84
N ALA A 45 -1.75 3.95 3.38
CA ALA A 45 -2.30 5.30 3.43
C ALA A 45 -2.29 5.98 2.05
N VAL A 46 -3.18 6.94 1.84
CA VAL A 46 -3.25 7.78 0.65
C VAL A 46 -3.11 9.23 1.08
N ALA A 47 -2.18 9.94 0.46
CA ALA A 47 -1.97 11.37 0.67
C ALA A 47 -2.31 12.14 -0.60
N LEU A 48 -2.92 13.32 -0.42
CA LEU A 48 -3.11 14.31 -1.46
C LEU A 48 -2.00 15.36 -1.36
N LEU A 49 -1.30 15.57 -2.47
CA LEU A 49 -0.35 16.67 -2.62
C LEU A 49 -1.06 17.81 -3.38
N PRO A 50 -1.39 18.93 -2.73
CA PRO A 50 -2.03 20.06 -3.39
C PRO A 50 -1.02 20.85 -4.26
N ILE A 51 -1.52 21.67 -5.17
CA ILE A 51 -0.69 22.62 -5.97
C ILE A 51 0.06 23.60 -5.05
N ALA A 52 -0.57 23.98 -3.92
CA ALA A 52 0.02 24.86 -2.92
C ALA A 52 -0.35 24.40 -1.49
N GLY A 53 0.60 24.55 -0.57
CA GLY A 53 0.48 24.14 0.83
C GLY A 53 0.99 22.72 1.09
N GLU A 54 0.75 22.24 2.31
CA GLU A 54 1.30 20.96 2.78
C GLU A 54 0.52 19.74 2.27
N PRO A 55 1.21 18.58 2.08
CA PRO A 55 0.56 17.31 1.82
C PRO A 55 -0.44 16.95 2.92
N ARG A 56 -1.54 16.28 2.57
CA ARG A 56 -2.58 15.90 3.53
C ARG A 56 -2.92 14.43 3.39
N LEU A 57 -3.06 13.74 4.51
CA LEU A 57 -3.59 12.39 4.54
C LEU A 57 -5.08 12.44 4.17
N ILE A 58 -5.48 11.76 3.10
CA ILE A 58 -6.89 11.64 2.68
C ILE A 58 -7.48 10.27 2.98
N ALA A 59 -6.62 9.26 3.13
CA ALA A 59 -6.98 7.98 3.71
C ALA A 59 -5.82 7.50 4.58
N ARG A 60 -6.09 7.10 5.83
CA ARG A 60 -5.07 6.54 6.71
C ARG A 60 -4.82 5.06 6.37
N ARG A 61 -3.66 4.56 6.80
CA ARG A 61 -3.36 3.13 6.80
C ARG A 61 -4.36 2.39 7.69
N ASP A 62 -4.74 1.18 7.31
CA ASP A 62 -5.54 0.32 8.20
C ASP A 62 -4.76 0.02 9.49
N THR A 63 -5.50 -0.13 10.58
CA THR A 63 -5.00 -0.65 11.86
C THR A 63 -5.24 -2.16 11.95
N TYR A 64 -4.50 -2.84 12.83
CA TYR A 64 -4.76 -4.25 13.08
C TYR A 64 -6.18 -4.49 13.60
N ASP A 65 -6.68 -3.66 14.53
CA ASP A 65 -8.03 -3.81 15.09
C ASP A 65 -9.11 -3.80 14.00
N GLU A 66 -9.01 -2.92 13.00
CA GLU A 66 -9.94 -2.90 11.87
C GLU A 66 -9.90 -4.17 11.02
N MET A 67 -8.71 -4.76 10.87
CA MET A 67 -8.54 -6.00 10.13
C MET A 67 -9.15 -7.21 10.84
N PHE A 68 -9.24 -7.15 12.17
CA PHE A 68 -9.83 -8.19 13.01
C PHE A 68 -11.27 -7.87 13.43
N ALA A 69 -11.81 -6.69 13.10
CA ALA A 69 -13.12 -6.21 13.55
C ALA A 69 -14.31 -7.08 13.13
N ARG A 70 -14.12 -8.01 12.18
CA ARG A 70 -15.15 -8.97 11.74
C ARG A 70 -15.09 -10.31 12.47
N GLU A 71 -14.05 -10.53 13.26
CA GLU A 71 -13.87 -11.78 14.00
C GLU A 71 -14.66 -11.74 15.29
N GLN A 72 -15.28 -12.86 15.64
CA GLN A 72 -15.99 -13.03 16.89
C GLN A 72 -15.15 -13.91 17.79
N ASP A 73 -14.96 -13.48 19.03
CA ASP A 73 -14.45 -14.37 20.05
C ASP A 73 -15.57 -15.36 20.44
N LEU A 74 -15.26 -16.65 20.40
CA LEU A 74 -16.21 -17.74 20.65
C LEU A 74 -15.92 -18.48 21.96
N LEU A 75 -15.02 -17.96 22.78
CA LEU A 75 -14.59 -18.53 24.06
C LEU A 75 -15.16 -17.77 25.26
#